data_AF-A0A8J1Y1V3-F1
#
_entry.id   AF-A0A8J1Y1V3-F1
#
_cell.length_a   1.000
_cell.length_b   1.000
_cell.length_c   1.000
_cell.angle_alpha   90.00
_cell.angle_beta   90.00
_cell.angle_gamma   90.00
#
_symmetry.space_group_name_H-M   'P 1'
#
loop_
_entity.id
_entity.type
_entity.pdbx_description
1 polymer ?
#
loop_
_entity_poly.entity_id
_entity_poly.type
_entity_poly.pdbx_seq_one_letter_code
_entity_poly.pdbx_strand_id
1 'polypeptide(L)'
;MATRINILREKCLDRNDDADPNTSNTPNNPYNNVLVNDDYQLLLCIVPKAGSSFLKNVMKILENNFTESKNPLVESSHMNKRNKHFKTLSEFNNLERQKVLKNYVKVMFTRNPFSRLFSAYQDKFVSIYPEYWKYGVHFLRKIRKDSSLTCGHDMTLEEFLHFVIDDLKHRGVNNISKHWEPIHKHCDPCMIRYDIIGKLETFQDDLHDILCKIGARDRIDLPVMESLKIREFLIKHEVKDAFDRKNMANKGCLPEHELPKRIVESFVQHGYIEPLTGNSLEELVSLSNENFNETGVTDLILKHMITSNKTHLLNLPKYAKEKALQQIPTELMHALRQIYKNDFELFGYF
;
A
#
# COMPACT_ATOMS: atom_id res chain seq x y z
N MET A 1 9.55 20.18 3.14
CA MET A 1 9.17 19.82 1.74
C MET A 1 10.02 20.47 0.64
N ALA A 2 10.38 21.76 0.72
CA ALA A 2 11.14 22.47 -0.33
C ALA A 2 12.42 21.75 -0.79
N THR A 3 13.21 21.20 0.13
CA THR A 3 14.43 20.43 -0.18
C THR A 3 14.16 19.21 -1.07
N ARG A 4 13.02 18.53 -0.89
CA ARG A 4 12.67 17.32 -1.66
C ARG A 4 12.38 17.66 -3.12
N ILE A 5 11.71 18.78 -3.36
CA ILE A 5 11.42 19.28 -4.72
C ILE A 5 12.71 19.72 -5.42
N ASN A 6 13.65 20.33 -4.71
CA ASN A 6 14.93 20.73 -5.30
C ASN A 6 15.75 19.52 -5.78
N ILE A 7 15.84 18.47 -4.96
CA ILE A 7 16.49 17.20 -5.35
C ILE A 7 15.83 16.63 -6.61
N LEU A 8 14.50 16.54 -6.62
CA LEU A 8 13.75 16.03 -7.77
C LEU A 8 14.05 16.85 -9.03
N ARG A 9 13.96 18.18 -8.95
CA ARG A 9 14.20 19.07 -10.09
C ARG A 9 15.60 18.93 -10.63
N GLU A 10 16.61 18.94 -9.76
CA GLU A 10 18.02 18.75 -10.14
C GLU A 10 18.21 17.43 -10.89
N LYS A 11 17.67 16.34 -10.36
CA LYS A 11 17.78 15.00 -10.98
C LYS A 11 16.96 14.83 -12.27
N CYS A 12 15.96 15.69 -12.49
CA CYS A 12 15.20 15.71 -13.74
C CYS A 12 15.83 16.60 -14.82
N LEU A 13 16.84 17.44 -14.51
CA LEU A 13 17.48 18.31 -15.51
C LEU A 13 18.14 17.52 -16.65
N ASP A 14 18.63 16.32 -16.37
CA ASP A 14 19.29 15.44 -17.35
C ASP A 14 18.29 14.71 -18.28
N ARG A 15 16.98 14.86 -18.04
CA ARG A 15 15.92 14.26 -18.86
C ARG A 15 15.32 15.30 -19.82
N ASN A 16 15.63 15.15 -21.10
CA ASN A 16 14.93 15.85 -22.19
C ASN A 16 13.53 15.24 -22.40
N ASP A 17 12.60 15.50 -21.48
CA ASP A 17 11.23 15.01 -21.54
C ASP A 17 10.28 16.12 -22.03
N ASP A 18 10.42 16.54 -23.28
CA ASP A 18 9.45 17.39 -24.01
C ASP A 18 8.34 16.55 -24.71
N ALA A 19 8.32 15.24 -24.51
CA ALA A 19 7.35 14.35 -25.13
C ALA A 19 5.99 14.38 -24.40
N ASP A 20 4.94 14.82 -25.09
CA ASP A 20 3.54 14.68 -24.63
C ASP A 20 3.16 13.19 -24.61
N PRO A 21 2.81 12.59 -23.46
CA PRO A 21 2.46 11.17 -23.37
C PRO A 21 1.20 10.81 -24.16
N ASN A 22 0.40 11.78 -24.62
CA ASN A 22 -0.68 11.52 -25.57
C ASN A 22 -0.19 11.30 -27.01
N THR A 23 1.01 11.74 -27.37
CA THR A 23 1.62 11.53 -28.70
C THR A 23 2.37 10.22 -28.81
N SER A 24 2.78 9.66 -27.66
CA SER A 24 3.36 8.34 -27.58
C SER A 24 2.28 7.35 -27.15
N ASN A 25 2.04 6.28 -27.92
CA ASN A 25 1.27 5.11 -27.46
C ASN A 25 2.04 4.36 -26.35
N THR A 26 2.51 5.08 -25.33
CA THR A 26 3.19 4.52 -24.17
C THR A 26 2.15 3.86 -23.30
N PRO A 27 2.27 2.56 -23.05
CA PRO A 27 1.22 1.83 -22.36
C PRO A 27 1.03 2.21 -20.88
N ASN A 28 1.98 2.94 -20.30
CA ASN A 28 1.90 3.51 -18.95
C ASN A 28 1.82 5.05 -19.02
N ASN A 29 0.65 5.58 -19.39
CA ASN A 29 0.39 7.02 -19.32
C ASN A 29 0.27 7.45 -17.83
N PRO A 30 1.19 8.27 -17.28
CA PRO A 30 1.16 8.67 -15.87
C PRO A 30 -0.09 9.48 -15.51
N TYR A 31 -0.75 10.11 -16.48
CA TYR A 31 -1.99 10.85 -16.25
C TYR A 31 -3.15 9.98 -15.75
N ASN A 32 -3.14 8.68 -16.03
CA ASN A 32 -4.13 7.72 -15.48
C ASN A 32 -4.02 7.59 -13.95
N ASN A 33 -2.87 7.92 -13.38
CA ASN A 33 -2.60 7.76 -11.96
C ASN A 33 -2.81 9.06 -11.16
N VAL A 34 -3.11 10.17 -11.85
CA VAL A 34 -3.31 11.48 -11.23
C VAL A 34 -4.81 11.79 -11.14
N LEU A 35 -5.31 11.82 -9.92
CA LEU A 35 -6.68 12.23 -9.62
C LEU A 35 -6.80 13.75 -9.64
N VAL A 36 -7.96 14.23 -10.08
CA VAL A 36 -8.28 15.66 -10.18
C VAL A 36 -9.40 16.01 -9.20
N ASN A 37 -9.18 17.05 -8.40
CA ASN A 37 -10.22 17.70 -7.61
C ASN A 37 -10.29 19.16 -8.05
N ASP A 38 -11.38 19.51 -8.74
CA ASP A 38 -11.59 20.84 -9.30
C ASP A 38 -11.92 21.88 -8.21
N ASP A 39 -12.63 21.48 -7.14
CA ASP A 39 -13.04 22.35 -6.03
C ASP A 39 -11.84 22.96 -5.27
N TYR A 40 -10.77 22.17 -5.09
CA TYR A 40 -9.55 22.57 -4.41
C TYR A 40 -8.37 22.82 -5.36
N GLN A 41 -8.62 22.79 -6.68
CA GLN A 41 -7.58 22.92 -7.71
C GLN A 41 -6.37 22.03 -7.43
N LEU A 42 -6.63 20.74 -7.16
CA LEU A 42 -5.65 19.76 -6.70
C LEU A 42 -5.48 18.63 -7.72
N LEU A 43 -4.23 18.32 -8.04
CA LEU A 43 -3.82 17.11 -8.76
C LEU A 43 -3.06 16.20 -7.81
N LEU A 44 -3.52 14.97 -7.62
CA LEU A 44 -2.92 14.02 -6.70
C LEU A 44 -2.55 12.71 -7.39
N CYS A 45 -1.25 12.41 -7.52
CA CYS A 45 -0.82 11.10 -7.99
C CYS A 45 -0.97 10.04 -6.91
N ILE A 46 -1.68 8.95 -7.22
CA ILE A 46 -1.96 7.88 -6.27
C ILE A 46 -0.97 6.74 -6.41
N VAL A 47 0.17 6.86 -5.73
CA VAL A 47 1.20 5.81 -5.67
C VAL A 47 0.75 4.66 -4.75
N PRO A 48 0.58 3.43 -5.27
CA PRO A 48 0.21 2.29 -4.43
C PRO A 48 1.24 2.03 -3.33
N LYS A 49 0.74 1.70 -2.12
CA LYS A 49 1.56 1.40 -0.93
C LYS A 49 2.33 2.59 -0.35
N ALA A 50 2.00 3.81 -0.79
CA ALA A 50 2.46 5.08 -0.21
C ALA A 50 1.29 5.90 0.37
N GLY A 51 0.37 5.26 1.11
CA GLY A 51 -0.81 5.92 1.70
C GLY A 51 -1.99 6.07 0.74
N SER A 52 -1.94 5.45 -0.45
CA SER A 52 -2.94 5.59 -1.52
C SER A 52 -4.40 5.42 -1.09
N SER A 53 -4.70 4.45 -0.23
CA SER A 53 -6.09 4.19 0.18
C SER A 53 -6.63 5.34 1.05
N PHE A 54 -5.81 5.81 2.00
CA PHE A 54 -6.14 6.95 2.85
C PHE A 54 -6.31 8.22 2.01
N LEU A 55 -5.37 8.49 1.10
CA LEU A 55 -5.42 9.65 0.21
C LEU A 55 -6.65 9.63 -0.72
N LYS A 56 -7.08 8.45 -1.19
CA LYS A 56 -8.34 8.35 -1.94
C LYS A 56 -9.56 8.72 -1.08
N ASN A 57 -9.59 8.34 0.19
CA ASN A 57 -10.68 8.75 1.09
C ASN A 57 -10.62 10.25 1.40
N VAL A 58 -9.43 10.83 1.55
CA VAL A 58 -9.28 12.30 1.59
C VAL A 58 -9.90 12.94 0.35
N MET A 59 -9.59 12.46 -0.86
CA MET A 59 -10.17 12.99 -2.09
C MET A 59 -11.70 12.89 -2.12
N LYS A 60 -12.29 11.80 -1.60
CA LYS A 60 -13.76 11.65 -1.50
C LYS A 60 -14.38 12.67 -0.55
N ILE A 61 -13.79 12.90 0.62
CA ILE A 61 -14.30 13.87 1.61
C ILE A 61 -14.19 15.31 1.07
N LEU A 62 -13.14 15.59 0.31
CA LEU A 62 -12.96 16.89 -0.34
C LEU A 62 -13.97 17.13 -1.49
N GLU A 63 -14.55 16.09 -2.07
CA GLU A 63 -15.64 16.24 -3.02
C GLU A 63 -16.95 16.44 -2.23
N ASN A 64 -17.59 17.61 -2.37
CA ASN A 64 -18.71 18.10 -1.53
C ASN A 64 -19.99 17.22 -1.44
N ASN A 65 -20.01 16.02 -2.03
CA ASN A 65 -21.21 15.20 -2.22
C ASN A 65 -21.14 13.80 -1.58
N PHE A 66 -20.14 13.46 -0.76
CA PHE A 66 -19.90 12.04 -0.46
C PHE A 66 -20.07 11.60 1.00
N THR A 67 -19.66 12.39 1.99
CA THR A 67 -19.69 11.94 3.39
C THR A 67 -20.08 13.02 4.36
N GLU A 68 -20.89 12.65 5.36
CA GLU A 68 -21.06 13.45 6.59
C GLU A 68 -19.81 13.36 7.49
N SER A 69 -19.03 12.28 7.36
CA SER A 69 -17.79 12.09 8.12
C SER A 69 -16.62 12.81 7.47
N LYS A 70 -15.85 13.54 8.30
CA LYS A 70 -14.57 14.14 7.94
C LYS A 70 -13.37 13.22 8.18
N ASN A 71 -13.58 12.01 8.70
CA ASN A 71 -12.51 11.09 9.08
C ASN A 71 -12.21 10.08 7.95
N PRO A 72 -11.02 10.14 7.30
CA PRO A 72 -10.67 9.26 6.18
C PRO A 72 -10.58 7.76 6.55
N LEU A 73 -10.54 7.40 7.83
CA LEU A 73 -10.51 6.01 8.31
C LEU A 73 -11.91 5.40 8.47
N VAL A 74 -12.95 6.21 8.69
CA VAL A 74 -14.33 5.69 8.78
C VAL A 74 -14.82 5.25 7.40
N GLU A 75 -14.35 5.95 6.37
CA GLU A 75 -14.68 5.68 4.99
C GLU A 75 -13.89 4.52 4.36
N SER A 76 -12.93 3.93 5.09
CA SER A 76 -12.21 2.74 4.64
C SER A 76 -12.99 1.44 4.86
N SER A 77 -14.23 1.51 5.36
CA SER A 77 -15.12 0.35 5.35
C SER A 77 -15.29 -0.12 3.90
N HIS A 78 -14.76 -1.31 3.61
CA HIS A 78 -14.81 -1.94 2.30
C HIS A 78 -16.25 -2.16 1.77
N MET A 79 -17.27 -1.86 2.60
CA MET A 79 -18.68 -1.86 2.27
C MET A 79 -19.14 -0.72 1.35
N ASN A 80 -18.38 0.38 1.22
CA ASN A 80 -18.67 1.43 0.25
C ASN A 80 -17.67 1.42 -0.92
N LYS A 81 -17.53 0.26 -1.57
CA LYS A 81 -17.16 0.18 -3.01
C LYS A 81 -18.29 0.73 -3.91
N ARG A 82 -18.95 1.83 -3.53
CA ARG A 82 -19.64 2.62 -4.55
C ARG A 82 -18.52 3.19 -5.40
N ASN A 83 -18.36 2.61 -6.59
CA ASN A 83 -17.39 2.94 -7.61
C ASN A 83 -17.54 4.42 -7.99
N LYS A 84 -16.99 5.33 -7.16
CA LYS A 84 -16.78 6.68 -7.60
C LYS A 84 -15.65 6.60 -8.61
N HIS A 85 -16.02 6.83 -9.86
CA HIS A 85 -15.07 7.15 -10.89
C HIS A 85 -14.42 8.48 -10.50
N PHE A 86 -13.20 8.41 -9.98
CA PHE A 86 -12.41 9.63 -9.76
C PHE A 86 -12.01 10.15 -11.13
N LYS A 87 -12.26 11.43 -11.38
CA LYS A 87 -11.77 12.10 -12.58
C LYS A 87 -10.24 12.05 -12.59
N THR A 88 -9.67 11.50 -13.65
CA THR A 88 -8.23 11.41 -13.85
C THR A 88 -7.75 12.42 -14.88
N LEU A 89 -6.46 12.75 -14.83
CA LEU A 89 -5.88 13.74 -15.74
C LEU A 89 -5.87 13.27 -17.21
N SER A 90 -5.94 11.96 -17.45
CA SER A 90 -6.00 11.38 -18.81
C SER A 90 -7.35 11.60 -19.50
N GLU A 91 -8.42 11.85 -18.74
CA GLU A 91 -9.77 12.08 -19.28
C GLU A 91 -9.94 13.46 -19.92
N PHE A 92 -9.05 14.41 -19.62
CA PHE A 92 -9.06 15.74 -20.22
C PHE A 92 -8.49 15.73 -21.63
N ASN A 93 -8.98 16.60 -22.50
CA ASN A 93 -8.29 16.85 -23.77
C ASN A 93 -6.98 17.63 -23.53
N ASN A 94 -6.12 17.74 -24.55
CA ASN A 94 -4.79 18.34 -24.40
C ASN A 94 -4.84 19.81 -23.89
N LEU A 95 -5.78 20.62 -24.39
CA LEU A 95 -5.91 22.03 -23.98
C LEU A 95 -6.33 22.17 -22.52
N GLU A 96 -7.34 21.40 -22.11
CA GLU A 96 -7.80 21.41 -20.71
C GLU A 96 -6.73 20.85 -19.77
N ARG A 97 -6.06 19.76 -20.17
CA ARG A 97 -4.98 19.16 -19.39
C ARG A 97 -3.86 20.15 -19.13
N GLN A 98 -3.43 20.89 -20.16
CA GLN A 98 -2.42 21.94 -20.01
C GLN A 98 -2.88 23.04 -19.05
N LYS A 99 -4.14 23.47 -19.12
CA LYS A 99 -4.71 24.45 -18.18
C LYS A 99 -4.68 23.93 -16.73
N VAL A 100 -5.14 22.70 -16.52
CA VAL A 100 -5.16 22.07 -15.19
C VAL A 100 -3.74 21.87 -14.66
N LEU A 101 -2.82 21.32 -15.45
CA LEU A 101 -1.40 21.16 -15.08
C LEU A 101 -0.73 22.50 -14.72
N LYS A 102 -1.09 23.59 -15.40
CA LYS A 102 -0.56 24.92 -15.12
C LYS A 102 -1.13 25.53 -13.84
N ASN A 103 -2.43 25.36 -13.59
CA ASN A 103 -3.14 26.13 -12.58
C ASN A 103 -3.34 25.39 -11.25
N TYR A 104 -3.31 24.05 -11.24
CA TYR A 104 -3.63 23.27 -10.05
C TYR A 104 -2.36 22.90 -9.27
N VAL A 105 -2.47 22.78 -7.95
CA VAL A 105 -1.40 22.29 -7.08
C VAL A 105 -1.20 20.80 -7.34
N LYS A 106 0.01 20.42 -7.73
CA LYS A 106 0.37 19.02 -8.06
C LYS A 106 1.08 18.37 -6.88
N VAL A 107 0.51 17.30 -6.37
CA VAL A 107 0.99 16.58 -5.19
C VAL A 107 1.21 15.11 -5.53
N MET A 108 2.28 14.52 -4.99
CA MET A 108 2.41 13.08 -4.89
C MET A 108 3.01 12.68 -3.54
N PHE A 109 2.68 11.48 -3.07
CA PHE A 109 3.30 10.87 -1.91
C PHE A 109 4.21 9.73 -2.34
N THR A 110 5.38 9.67 -1.72
CA THR A 110 6.40 8.64 -1.96
C THR A 110 6.63 7.82 -0.70
N ARG A 111 7.30 6.67 -0.84
CA ARG A 111 7.72 5.83 0.27
C ARG A 111 9.06 5.22 -0.08
N ASN A 112 9.90 4.98 0.93
CA ASN A 112 11.14 4.25 0.74
C ASN A 112 10.87 2.93 -0.04
N PRO A 113 11.59 2.67 -1.16
CA PRO A 113 11.28 1.54 -2.04
C PRO A 113 11.22 0.18 -1.33
N PHE A 114 12.12 -0.11 -0.40
CA PHE A 114 12.08 -1.37 0.37
C PHE A 114 10.87 -1.45 1.31
N SER A 115 10.56 -0.34 1.99
CA SER A 115 9.35 -0.27 2.82
C SER A 115 8.07 -0.41 1.99
N ARG A 116 8.08 0.07 0.74
CA ARG A 116 6.96 -0.07 -0.21
C ARG A 116 6.80 -1.51 -0.67
N LEU A 117 7.89 -2.19 -1.02
CA LEU A 117 7.90 -3.61 -1.38
C LEU A 117 7.41 -4.50 -0.23
N PHE A 118 7.90 -4.26 0.99
CA PHE A 118 7.43 -4.99 2.16
C PHE A 118 5.92 -4.80 2.41
N SER A 119 5.41 -3.58 2.23
CA SER A 119 3.97 -3.32 2.32
C SER A 119 3.16 -3.97 1.19
N ALA A 120 3.73 -4.12 0.00
CA ALA A 120 3.12 -4.88 -1.09
C ALA A 120 3.09 -6.38 -0.76
N TYR A 121 4.19 -6.93 -0.24
CA TYR A 121 4.25 -8.31 0.25
C TYR A 121 3.16 -8.58 1.29
N GLN A 122 3.12 -7.74 2.33
CA GLN A 122 2.16 -7.88 3.41
C GLN A 122 0.71 -7.90 2.91
N ASP A 123 0.34 -6.91 2.10
CA ASP A 123 -1.02 -6.79 1.58
C ASP A 123 -1.45 -7.93 0.64
N LYS A 124 -0.51 -8.61 -0.04
CA LYS A 124 -0.83 -9.62 -1.05
C LYS A 124 -0.63 -11.05 -0.57
N PHE A 125 0.35 -11.26 0.28
CA PHE A 125 0.83 -12.58 0.67
C PHE A 125 0.86 -12.79 2.18
N VAL A 126 0.58 -11.78 3.01
CA VAL A 126 0.41 -11.93 4.47
C VAL A 126 -1.05 -11.78 4.88
N SER A 127 -1.73 -10.77 4.35
CA SER A 127 -3.18 -10.60 4.52
C SER A 127 -3.96 -11.71 3.82
N ILE A 128 -5.18 -11.94 4.30
CA ILE A 128 -6.05 -13.01 3.80
C ILE A 128 -6.89 -12.49 2.63
N TYR A 129 -6.22 -12.39 1.48
CA TYR A 129 -6.83 -12.02 0.21
C TYR A 129 -6.58 -13.12 -0.83
N PRO A 130 -7.39 -14.20 -0.83
CA PRO A 130 -7.18 -15.38 -1.67
C PRO A 130 -7.10 -15.10 -3.16
N GLU A 131 -7.69 -13.97 -3.62
CA GLU A 131 -7.57 -13.50 -5.00
C GLU A 131 -6.12 -13.30 -5.45
N TYR A 132 -5.20 -12.99 -4.53
CA TYR A 132 -3.78 -12.79 -4.85
C TYR A 132 -2.95 -14.06 -4.71
N TRP A 133 -3.47 -15.13 -4.11
CA TRP A 133 -2.70 -16.37 -3.95
C TRP A 133 -2.49 -17.14 -5.26
N LYS A 134 -3.07 -16.69 -6.36
CA LYS A 134 -2.71 -17.18 -7.70
C LYS A 134 -1.57 -16.39 -8.34
N TYR A 135 -1.22 -15.22 -7.79
CA TYR A 135 -0.10 -14.42 -8.27
C TYR A 135 1.21 -15.11 -7.97
N GLY A 136 2.14 -15.05 -8.92
CA GLY A 136 3.46 -15.65 -8.78
C GLY A 136 3.48 -17.17 -8.68
N VAL A 137 2.35 -17.90 -8.77
CA VAL A 137 2.35 -19.38 -8.72
C VAL A 137 3.24 -19.97 -9.81
N HIS A 138 3.21 -19.44 -11.03
CA HIS A 138 4.11 -19.90 -12.11
C HIS A 138 5.59 -19.71 -11.75
N PHE A 139 5.92 -18.58 -11.11
CA PHE A 139 7.25 -18.32 -10.60
C PHE A 139 7.63 -19.30 -9.48
N LEU A 140 6.74 -19.52 -8.50
CA LEU A 140 6.96 -20.49 -7.41
C LEU A 140 7.17 -21.91 -7.91
N ARG A 141 6.38 -22.37 -8.90
CA ARG A 141 6.57 -23.70 -9.52
C ARG A 141 7.99 -23.90 -10.05
N LYS A 142 8.56 -22.84 -10.64
CA LYS A 142 9.93 -22.85 -11.17
C LYS A 142 10.97 -22.89 -10.06
N ILE A 143 10.85 -22.00 -9.06
CA ILE A 143 11.87 -21.89 -8.01
C ILE A 143 11.82 -23.00 -6.96
N ARG A 144 10.62 -23.49 -6.61
CA ARG A 144 10.42 -24.62 -5.69
C ARG A 144 10.51 -25.98 -6.37
N LYS A 145 10.59 -26.02 -7.71
CA LYS A 145 10.58 -27.24 -8.54
C LYS A 145 9.37 -28.14 -8.28
N ASP A 146 8.22 -27.53 -8.02
CA ASP A 146 6.96 -28.21 -7.79
C ASP A 146 5.92 -27.73 -8.81
N SER A 147 5.69 -28.52 -9.86
CA SER A 147 4.69 -28.20 -10.88
C SER A 147 3.24 -28.36 -10.41
N SER A 148 3.00 -29.06 -9.30
CA SER A 148 1.66 -29.33 -8.76
C SER A 148 1.09 -28.13 -7.99
N LEU A 149 1.95 -27.20 -7.57
CA LEU A 149 1.62 -26.04 -6.75
C LEU A 149 0.50 -25.21 -7.39
N THR A 150 -0.62 -25.03 -6.71
CA THR A 150 -1.79 -24.30 -7.24
C THR A 150 -2.01 -22.95 -6.57
N CYS A 151 -1.35 -22.68 -5.43
CA CYS A 151 -1.54 -21.50 -4.60
C CYS A 151 -0.20 -21.04 -4.01
N GLY A 152 0.10 -19.74 -4.08
CA GLY A 152 1.25 -19.08 -3.45
C GLY A 152 0.87 -18.31 -2.19
N HIS A 153 -0.02 -18.88 -1.38
CA HIS A 153 -0.51 -18.29 -0.13
C HIS A 153 0.58 -18.23 0.97
N ASP A 154 1.61 -19.04 0.81
CA ASP A 154 2.78 -19.23 1.67
C ASP A 154 4.07 -18.68 1.02
N MET A 155 3.95 -17.77 0.04
CA MET A 155 5.10 -17.10 -0.55
C MET A 155 5.84 -16.34 0.53
N THR A 156 7.14 -16.59 0.68
CA THR A 156 8.00 -15.86 1.63
C THR A 156 8.37 -14.47 1.08
N LEU A 157 8.87 -13.59 1.95
CA LEU A 157 9.34 -12.27 1.52
C LEU A 157 10.48 -12.37 0.48
N GLU A 158 11.44 -13.27 0.67
CA GLU A 158 12.54 -13.47 -0.26
C GLU A 158 12.05 -13.94 -1.64
N GLU A 159 11.17 -14.95 -1.66
CA GLU A 159 10.56 -15.44 -2.90
C GLU A 159 9.74 -14.35 -3.60
N PHE A 160 9.01 -13.53 -2.84
CA PHE A 160 8.28 -12.39 -3.37
C PHE A 160 9.23 -11.36 -4.01
N LEU A 161 10.35 -11.05 -3.37
CA LEU A 161 11.33 -10.10 -3.91
C LEU A 161 11.97 -10.62 -5.20
N HIS A 162 12.30 -11.91 -5.28
CA HIS A 162 12.74 -12.51 -6.54
C HIS A 162 11.62 -12.49 -7.60
N PHE A 163 10.38 -12.77 -7.21
CA PHE A 163 9.23 -12.67 -8.10
C PHE A 163 9.07 -11.24 -8.65
N VAL A 164 9.24 -10.19 -7.84
CA VAL A 164 9.19 -8.80 -8.30
C VAL A 164 10.27 -8.52 -9.35
N ILE A 165 11.50 -9.01 -9.13
CA ILE A 165 12.58 -8.85 -10.12
C ILE A 165 12.22 -9.56 -11.44
N ASP A 166 11.70 -10.79 -11.35
CA ASP A 166 11.27 -11.57 -12.51
C ASP A 166 10.12 -10.87 -13.27
N ASP A 167 9.13 -10.37 -12.54
CA ASP A 167 7.96 -9.67 -13.07
C ASP A 167 8.37 -8.40 -13.83
N LEU A 168 9.25 -7.59 -13.23
CA LEU A 168 9.77 -6.36 -13.84
C LEU A 168 10.64 -6.59 -15.08
N LYS A 169 11.30 -7.75 -15.17
CA LYS A 169 12.14 -8.10 -16.34
C LYS A 169 11.33 -8.66 -17.50
N HIS A 170 10.33 -9.49 -17.23
CA HIS A 170 9.73 -10.34 -18.26
C HIS A 170 8.32 -9.93 -18.70
N ARG A 171 7.53 -9.22 -17.87
CA ARG A 171 6.10 -9.00 -18.20
C ARG A 171 5.82 -7.87 -19.19
N GLY A 172 6.84 -7.14 -19.65
CA GLY A 172 6.65 -5.93 -20.45
C GLY A 172 5.92 -4.84 -19.67
N VAL A 173 6.01 -3.59 -20.14
CA VAL A 173 5.53 -2.40 -19.40
C VAL A 173 4.03 -2.48 -19.02
N ASN A 174 3.23 -3.19 -19.83
CA ASN A 174 1.77 -3.31 -19.72
C ASN A 174 1.22 -4.23 -18.63
N ASN A 175 1.98 -5.23 -18.19
CA ASN A 175 1.47 -6.28 -17.30
C ASN A 175 2.16 -6.28 -15.93
N ILE A 176 2.99 -5.27 -15.66
CA ILE A 176 3.62 -5.10 -14.36
C ILE A 176 2.57 -4.58 -13.37
N SER A 177 2.54 -5.18 -12.19
CA SER A 177 1.67 -4.70 -11.13
C SER A 177 2.12 -3.33 -10.60
N LYS A 178 1.19 -2.38 -10.57
CA LYS A 178 1.39 -1.07 -9.95
C LYS A 178 1.78 -1.09 -8.47
N HIS A 179 1.60 -2.23 -7.78
CA HIS A 179 1.95 -2.37 -6.38
C HIS A 179 3.46 -2.44 -6.14
N TRP A 180 4.23 -2.88 -7.14
CA TRP A 180 5.70 -2.94 -7.06
C TRP A 180 6.39 -2.25 -8.24
N GLU A 181 5.70 -1.72 -9.25
CA GLU A 181 6.39 -0.89 -10.26
C GLU A 181 7.12 0.31 -9.63
N PRO A 182 8.30 0.74 -10.14
CA PRO A 182 8.98 1.93 -9.64
C PRO A 182 8.09 3.18 -9.69
N ILE A 183 8.13 3.99 -8.64
CA ILE A 183 7.29 5.19 -8.47
C ILE A 183 7.56 6.20 -9.59
N HIS A 184 8.83 6.38 -9.99
CA HIS A 184 9.19 7.30 -11.08
C HIS A 184 8.58 6.87 -12.43
N LYS A 185 8.30 5.58 -12.64
CA LYS A 185 7.57 5.10 -13.83
C LYS A 185 6.06 5.28 -13.69
N HIS A 186 5.54 5.21 -12.47
CA HIS A 186 4.10 5.31 -12.19
C HIS A 186 3.57 6.74 -12.33
N CYS A 187 4.25 7.73 -11.73
CA CYS A 187 3.79 9.12 -11.72
C CYS A 187 4.58 10.05 -12.64
N ASP A 188 5.71 9.60 -13.17
CA ASP A 188 6.65 10.38 -14.00
C ASP A 188 6.85 11.83 -13.52
N PRO A 189 7.58 12.04 -12.41
CA PRO A 189 7.72 13.35 -11.80
C PRO A 189 8.65 14.31 -12.56
N CYS A 190 9.33 13.84 -13.61
CA CYS A 190 10.11 14.70 -14.50
C CYS A 190 9.21 15.30 -15.60
N MET A 191 8.25 14.51 -16.11
CA MET A 191 7.22 14.98 -17.01
C MET A 191 6.17 15.83 -16.29
N ILE A 192 5.60 15.31 -15.20
CA ILE A 192 4.63 16.04 -14.37
C ILE A 192 5.41 16.80 -13.31
N ARG A 193 5.59 18.11 -13.51
CA ARG A 193 6.31 18.98 -12.56
C ARG A 193 5.52 19.18 -11.28
N TYR A 194 5.58 18.22 -10.36
CA TYR A 194 4.91 18.28 -9.07
C TYR A 194 5.37 19.50 -8.25
N ASP A 195 4.44 20.10 -7.51
CA ASP A 195 4.69 21.22 -6.62
C ASP A 195 5.09 20.74 -5.21
N ILE A 196 4.61 19.56 -4.80
CA ILE A 196 4.85 18.97 -3.48
C ILE A 196 5.12 17.47 -3.56
N ILE A 197 6.20 17.04 -2.91
CA ILE A 197 6.51 15.63 -2.65
C ILE A 197 6.37 15.33 -1.16
N GLY A 198 5.27 14.67 -0.81
CA GLY A 198 5.05 14.07 0.50
C GLY A 198 5.80 12.74 0.64
N LYS A 199 6.09 12.35 1.88
CA LYS A 199 6.68 11.05 2.22
C LYS A 199 5.78 10.31 3.21
N LEU A 200 5.62 9.01 3.03
CA LEU A 200 4.86 8.20 3.99
C LEU A 200 5.54 8.19 5.36
N GLU A 201 6.86 8.34 5.39
CA GLU A 201 7.64 8.45 6.64
C GLU A 201 7.29 9.69 7.47
N THR A 202 6.78 10.76 6.84
CA THR A 202 6.33 12.02 7.49
C THR A 202 4.89 12.34 7.11
N PHE A 203 4.07 11.31 6.93
CA PHE A 203 2.77 11.42 6.25
C PHE A 203 1.81 12.43 6.88
N GLN A 204 1.68 12.41 8.21
CA GLN A 204 0.74 13.28 8.92
C GLN A 204 1.11 14.76 8.76
N ASP A 205 2.38 15.10 8.97
CA ASP A 205 2.87 16.47 8.87
C ASP A 205 2.77 16.98 7.43
N ASP A 206 3.23 16.17 6.45
CA ASP A 206 3.16 16.55 5.04
C ASP A 206 1.71 16.74 4.59
N LEU A 207 0.80 15.84 4.98
CA LEU A 207 -0.62 15.95 4.63
C LEU A 207 -1.27 17.16 5.29
N HIS A 208 -0.93 17.45 6.55
CA HIS A 208 -1.40 18.65 7.23
C HIS A 208 -1.02 19.92 6.46
N ASP A 209 0.25 20.07 6.09
CA ASP A 209 0.74 21.22 5.35
C ASP A 209 0.11 21.34 3.96
N ILE A 210 -0.10 20.23 3.26
CA ILE A 210 -0.79 20.19 1.97
C ILE A 210 -2.23 20.68 2.12
N LEU A 211 -2.97 20.17 3.12
CA LEU A 211 -4.35 20.57 3.38
C LEU A 211 -4.45 22.06 3.75
N CYS A 212 -3.51 22.58 4.52
CA CYS A 212 -3.42 24.02 4.82
C CYS A 212 -3.18 24.83 3.55
N LYS A 213 -2.25 24.39 2.68
CA LYS A 213 -1.92 25.10 1.43
C LYS A 213 -3.09 25.20 0.45
N ILE A 214 -3.90 24.14 0.34
CA ILE A 214 -5.07 24.13 -0.57
C ILE A 214 -6.35 24.68 0.11
N GLY A 215 -6.28 25.14 1.36
CA GLY A 215 -7.45 25.67 2.08
C GLY A 215 -8.47 24.61 2.49
N ALA A 216 -8.04 23.36 2.64
CA ALA A 216 -8.89 22.21 2.97
C ALA A 216 -8.71 21.68 4.40
N ARG A 217 -7.91 22.34 5.24
CA ARG A 217 -7.58 21.83 6.59
C ARG A 217 -8.81 21.51 7.42
N ASP A 218 -9.80 22.39 7.46
CA ASP A 218 -11.01 22.24 8.29
C ASP A 218 -12.02 21.21 7.76
N ARG A 219 -11.73 20.61 6.60
CA ARG A 219 -12.57 19.57 5.98
C ARG A 219 -12.18 18.16 6.38
N ILE A 220 -10.96 17.96 6.85
CA ILE A 220 -10.42 16.63 7.14
C ILE A 220 -10.08 16.53 8.63
N ASP A 221 -10.67 15.57 9.31
CA ASP A 221 -10.26 15.23 10.68
C ASP A 221 -9.10 14.24 10.58
N LEU A 222 -7.87 14.76 10.68
CA LEU A 222 -6.67 13.94 10.66
C LEU A 222 -6.64 13.08 11.94
N PRO A 223 -6.76 11.75 11.83
CA PRO A 223 -6.73 10.88 12.98
C PRO A 223 -5.32 10.80 13.55
N VAL A 224 -5.23 10.62 14.88
CA VAL A 224 -3.98 10.23 15.53
C VAL A 224 -3.70 8.79 15.15
N MET A 225 -2.84 8.57 14.15
CA MET A 225 -2.54 7.25 13.59
C MET A 225 -2.00 6.26 14.64
N GLU A 226 -1.38 6.76 15.72
CA GLU A 226 -0.85 5.99 16.85
C GLU A 226 -1.92 5.74 17.94
N SER A 227 -3.13 5.37 17.54
CA SER A 227 -4.23 5.09 18.45
C SER A 227 -4.51 3.61 18.56
N LEU A 228 -4.51 3.08 19.80
CA LEU A 228 -4.95 1.71 20.07
C LEU A 228 -6.39 1.47 19.61
N LYS A 229 -7.25 2.50 19.62
CA LYS A 229 -8.63 2.40 19.12
C LYS A 229 -8.68 2.16 17.60
N ILE A 230 -7.78 2.81 16.84
CA ILE A 230 -7.67 2.58 15.39
C ILE A 230 -7.17 1.16 15.15
N ARG A 231 -6.17 0.72 15.91
CA ARG A 231 -5.66 -0.64 15.82
C ARG A 231 -6.73 -1.69 16.11
N GLU A 232 -7.49 -1.52 17.19
CA GLU A 232 -8.63 -2.39 17.52
C GLU A 232 -9.65 -2.42 16.38
N PHE A 233 -10.01 -1.26 15.82
CA PHE A 233 -10.92 -1.17 14.68
C PHE A 233 -10.41 -1.94 13.46
N LEU A 234 -9.13 -1.78 13.11
CA LEU A 234 -8.50 -2.49 11.99
C LEU A 234 -8.47 -4.00 12.22
N ILE A 235 -8.15 -4.45 13.44
CA ILE A 235 -8.18 -5.88 13.81
C ILE A 235 -9.57 -6.46 13.58
N LYS A 236 -10.61 -5.85 14.16
CA LYS A 236 -12.00 -6.33 14.00
C LYS A 236 -12.40 -6.41 12.53
N HIS A 237 -12.04 -5.38 11.75
CA HIS A 237 -12.37 -5.34 10.32
C HIS A 237 -11.61 -6.40 9.51
N GLU A 238 -10.31 -6.56 9.72
CA GLU A 238 -9.48 -7.54 8.99
C GLU A 238 -9.87 -8.99 9.35
N VAL A 239 -10.19 -9.29 10.62
CA VAL A 239 -10.72 -10.59 11.01
C VAL A 239 -12.04 -10.85 10.29
N LYS A 240 -12.98 -9.92 10.35
CA LYS A 240 -14.27 -10.06 9.67
C LYS A 240 -14.12 -10.31 8.16
N ASP A 241 -13.30 -9.51 7.47
CA ASP A 241 -13.07 -9.66 6.02
C ASP A 241 -12.43 -11.03 5.68
N ALA A 242 -11.56 -11.56 6.54
CA ALA A 242 -11.02 -12.91 6.39
C ALA A 242 -12.10 -13.99 6.52
N PHE A 243 -13.00 -13.87 7.49
CA PHE A 243 -14.12 -14.79 7.68
C PHE A 243 -15.14 -14.72 6.53
N ASP A 244 -15.46 -13.52 6.05
CA ASP A 244 -16.32 -13.31 4.87
C ASP A 244 -15.75 -14.01 3.62
N ARG A 245 -14.42 -14.16 3.54
CA ARG A 245 -13.70 -14.76 2.40
C ARG A 245 -13.25 -16.21 2.63
N LYS A 246 -13.59 -16.82 3.77
CA LYS A 246 -13.09 -18.15 4.16
C LYS A 246 -13.33 -19.22 3.09
N ASN A 247 -14.50 -19.20 2.46
CA ASN A 247 -14.85 -20.15 1.41
C ASN A 247 -13.97 -20.01 0.17
N MET A 248 -13.49 -18.80 -0.13
CA MET A 248 -12.56 -18.57 -1.24
C MET A 248 -11.14 -19.04 -0.88
N ALA A 249 -10.72 -18.80 0.36
CA ALA A 249 -9.44 -19.29 0.88
C ALA A 249 -9.38 -20.83 0.84
N ASN A 250 -10.49 -21.48 1.20
CA ASN A 250 -10.64 -22.94 1.24
C ASN A 250 -10.76 -23.60 -0.15
N LYS A 251 -10.72 -22.86 -1.27
CA LYS A 251 -10.70 -23.45 -2.64
C LYS A 251 -9.34 -24.08 -2.98
N GLY A 252 -8.87 -24.98 -2.12
CA GLY A 252 -7.64 -25.76 -2.29
C GLY A 252 -6.34 -25.03 -1.93
N CYS A 253 -6.41 -23.85 -1.32
CA CYS A 253 -5.21 -23.12 -0.89
C CYS A 253 -4.98 -23.23 0.62
N LEU A 254 -5.99 -22.86 1.43
CA LEU A 254 -5.88 -22.84 2.88
C LEU A 254 -7.05 -23.63 3.49
N PRO A 255 -6.79 -24.80 4.11
CA PRO A 255 -7.83 -25.54 4.82
C PRO A 255 -8.51 -24.69 5.88
N GLU A 256 -9.80 -24.91 6.08
CA GLU A 256 -10.61 -24.06 6.95
C GLU A 256 -10.10 -24.04 8.42
N HIS A 257 -9.56 -25.15 8.93
CA HIS A 257 -8.98 -25.23 10.29
C HIS A 257 -7.66 -24.44 10.45
N GLU A 258 -6.93 -24.13 9.37
CA GLU A 258 -5.71 -23.31 9.42
C GLU A 258 -6.01 -21.80 9.38
N LEU A 259 -7.27 -21.42 9.09
CA LEU A 259 -7.66 -20.01 8.96
C LEU A 259 -7.39 -19.19 10.23
N PRO A 260 -7.71 -19.64 11.46
CA PRO A 260 -7.42 -18.88 12.68
C PRO A 260 -5.93 -18.59 12.84
N LYS A 261 -5.09 -19.61 12.64
CA LYS A 261 -3.63 -19.47 12.71
C LYS A 261 -3.12 -18.49 11.66
N ARG A 262 -3.62 -18.59 10.44
CA ARG A 262 -3.28 -17.65 9.35
C ARG A 262 -3.65 -16.20 9.67
N ILE A 263 -4.81 -15.97 10.29
CA ILE A 263 -5.26 -14.64 10.72
C ILE A 263 -4.28 -14.08 11.77
N VAL A 264 -3.97 -14.85 12.81
CA VAL A 264 -3.04 -14.44 13.87
C VAL A 264 -1.65 -14.15 13.30
N GLU A 265 -1.11 -15.05 12.47
CA GLU A 265 0.18 -14.87 11.81
C GLU A 265 0.22 -13.58 10.98
N SER A 266 -0.88 -13.26 10.29
CA SER A 266 -1.00 -11.99 9.57
C SER A 266 -0.83 -10.81 10.53
N PHE A 267 -1.54 -10.76 11.66
CA PHE A 267 -1.41 -9.66 12.61
C PHE A 267 -0.03 -9.55 13.24
N VAL A 268 0.63 -10.67 13.53
CA VAL A 268 2.02 -10.69 14.00
C VAL A 268 2.96 -10.13 12.95
N GLN A 269 2.85 -10.58 11.69
CA GLN A 269 3.72 -10.14 10.59
C GLN A 269 3.49 -8.67 10.21
N HIS A 270 2.29 -8.13 10.42
CA HIS A 270 2.00 -6.70 10.30
C HIS A 270 2.49 -5.87 11.49
N GLY A 271 2.84 -6.50 12.61
CA GLY A 271 3.21 -5.83 13.86
C GLY A 271 1.99 -5.23 14.58
N TYR A 272 0.80 -5.78 14.38
CA TYR A 272 -0.40 -5.42 15.13
C TYR A 272 -0.40 -6.02 16.55
N ILE A 273 0.21 -7.19 16.72
CA ILE A 273 0.38 -7.85 18.01
C ILE A 273 1.77 -8.48 18.11
N GLU A 274 2.20 -8.81 19.33
CA GLU A 274 3.36 -9.66 19.56
C GLU A 274 3.05 -11.12 19.15
N PRO A 275 4.07 -11.96 18.86
CA PRO A 275 3.86 -13.38 18.69
C PRO A 275 3.16 -13.98 19.92
N LEU A 276 2.13 -14.80 19.70
CA LEU A 276 1.44 -15.48 20.80
C LEU A 276 2.38 -16.45 21.52
N THR A 277 2.29 -16.49 22.84
CA THR A 277 3.08 -17.38 23.72
C THR A 277 2.21 -17.99 24.81
N GLY A 278 2.61 -19.15 25.33
CA GLY A 278 1.94 -19.81 26.47
C GLY A 278 0.45 -20.03 26.22
N ASN A 279 -0.38 -19.64 27.19
CA ASN A 279 -1.83 -19.85 27.16
C ASN A 279 -2.52 -19.27 25.91
N SER A 280 -2.05 -18.14 25.35
CA SER A 280 -2.63 -17.57 24.13
C SER A 280 -2.38 -18.46 22.90
N LEU A 281 -1.27 -19.19 22.86
CA LEU A 281 -0.97 -20.14 21.79
C LEU A 281 -1.82 -21.40 21.94
N GLU A 282 -2.00 -21.89 23.17
CA GLU A 282 -2.91 -23.01 23.46
C GLU A 282 -4.36 -22.68 23.10
N GLU A 283 -4.82 -21.47 23.42
CA GLU A 283 -6.14 -20.95 23.06
C GLU A 283 -6.33 -20.91 21.53
N LEU A 284 -5.32 -20.49 20.76
CA LEU A 284 -5.36 -20.55 19.29
C LEU A 284 -5.48 -21.97 18.75
N VAL A 285 -4.74 -22.91 19.33
CA VAL A 285 -4.80 -24.34 18.93
C VAL A 285 -6.19 -24.91 19.24
N SER A 286 -6.75 -24.61 20.41
CA SER A 286 -8.11 -25.02 20.78
C SER A 286 -9.16 -24.48 19.81
N LEU A 287 -9.09 -23.17 19.49
CA LEU A 287 -10.00 -22.56 18.52
C LEU A 287 -9.93 -23.27 17.17
N SER A 288 -8.73 -23.60 16.70
CA SER A 288 -8.53 -24.28 15.41
C SER A 288 -9.15 -25.70 15.38
N ASN A 289 -9.37 -26.32 16.53
CA ASN A 289 -9.91 -27.67 16.68
C ASN A 289 -11.42 -27.72 17.01
N GLU A 290 -12.01 -26.68 17.62
CA GLU A 290 -13.38 -26.69 18.17
C GLU A 290 -14.33 -25.66 17.53
N ASN A 291 -14.73 -25.87 16.26
CA ASN A 291 -15.69 -24.99 15.55
C ASN A 291 -15.36 -23.47 15.70
N PHE A 292 -14.19 -23.07 15.22
CA PHE A 292 -13.74 -21.67 15.26
C PHE A 292 -14.76 -20.69 14.66
N ASN A 293 -14.81 -19.48 15.23
CA ASN A 293 -15.69 -18.40 14.79
C ASN A 293 -15.00 -17.03 14.86
N GLU A 294 -15.59 -16.05 14.18
CA GLU A 294 -15.06 -14.68 14.06
C GLU A 294 -14.83 -14.03 15.42
N THR A 295 -15.78 -14.18 16.33
CA THR A 295 -15.74 -13.59 17.67
C THR A 295 -14.57 -14.13 18.48
N GLY A 296 -14.40 -15.46 18.56
CA GLY A 296 -13.34 -16.08 19.34
C GLY A 296 -11.93 -15.69 18.87
N VAL A 297 -11.71 -15.63 17.54
CA VAL A 297 -10.43 -15.17 16.98
C VAL A 297 -10.19 -13.69 17.28
N THR A 298 -11.22 -12.86 17.13
CA THR A 298 -11.16 -11.42 17.45
C THR A 298 -10.80 -11.20 18.92
N ASP A 299 -11.50 -11.87 19.83
CA ASP A 299 -11.32 -11.72 21.27
C ASP A 299 -9.93 -12.17 21.71
N LEU A 300 -9.42 -13.28 21.18
CA LEU A 300 -8.05 -13.75 21.43
C LEU A 300 -7.02 -12.67 21.06
N ILE A 301 -7.11 -12.11 19.85
CA ILE A 301 -6.17 -11.10 19.35
C ILE A 301 -6.25 -9.83 20.19
N LEU A 302 -7.46 -9.35 20.49
CA LEU A 302 -7.66 -8.12 21.26
C LEU A 302 -7.21 -8.27 22.72
N LYS A 303 -7.51 -9.40 23.35
CA LYS A 303 -7.04 -9.74 24.70
C LYS A 303 -5.51 -9.72 24.76
N HIS A 304 -4.85 -10.39 23.81
CA HIS A 304 -3.39 -10.41 23.74
C HIS A 304 -2.81 -9.00 23.50
N MET A 305 -3.40 -8.23 22.58
CA MET A 305 -2.99 -6.86 22.29
C MET A 305 -3.10 -5.96 23.53
N ILE A 306 -4.20 -6.04 24.30
CA ILE A 306 -4.43 -5.15 25.46
C ILE A 306 -3.44 -5.45 26.59
N THR A 307 -2.95 -6.69 26.71
CA THR A 307 -1.97 -7.07 27.73
C THR A 307 -0.54 -6.63 27.41
N SER A 308 -0.25 -6.29 26.15
CA SER A 308 1.08 -5.87 25.70
C SER A 308 1.38 -4.40 26.03
N ASN A 309 2.67 -4.06 26.15
CA ASN A 309 3.08 -2.68 26.41
C ASN A 309 2.70 -1.76 25.24
N LYS A 310 1.93 -0.69 25.51
CA LYS A 310 1.44 0.25 24.48
C LYS A 310 2.56 0.85 23.60
N THR A 311 3.64 1.33 24.21
CA THR A 311 4.75 1.96 23.47
C THR A 311 5.44 0.93 22.58
N HIS A 312 5.61 -0.30 23.08
CA HIS A 312 6.14 -1.39 22.28
C HIS A 312 5.23 -1.72 21.08
N LEU A 313 3.93 -1.90 21.31
CA LEU A 313 2.93 -2.18 20.26
C LEU A 313 2.93 -1.14 19.14
N LEU A 314 3.03 0.15 19.48
CA LEU A 314 3.06 1.22 18.49
C LEU A 314 4.31 1.16 17.61
N ASN A 315 5.42 0.62 18.12
CA ASN A 315 6.66 0.45 17.38
C ASN A 315 6.79 -0.92 16.68
N LEU A 316 5.96 -1.91 17.01
CA LEU A 316 6.00 -3.25 16.43
C LEU A 316 6.00 -3.29 14.89
N PRO A 317 5.18 -2.50 14.17
CA PRO A 317 5.19 -2.53 12.71
C PRO A 317 6.56 -2.13 12.12
N LYS A 318 7.26 -1.19 12.77
CA LYS A 318 8.61 -0.79 12.39
C LYS A 318 9.59 -1.94 12.62
N TYR A 319 9.56 -2.56 13.80
CA TYR A 319 10.43 -3.68 14.14
C TYR A 319 10.20 -4.91 13.26
N ALA A 320 8.94 -5.27 13.00
CA ALA A 320 8.59 -6.39 12.13
C ALA A 320 9.18 -6.22 10.73
N LYS A 321 9.05 -5.01 10.16
CA LYS A 321 9.65 -4.66 8.87
C LYS A 321 11.18 -4.73 8.89
N GLU A 322 11.82 -4.12 9.88
CA GLU A 322 13.28 -4.08 9.98
C GLU A 322 13.86 -5.50 10.12
N LYS A 323 13.28 -6.31 11.01
CA LYS A 323 13.65 -7.71 11.20
C LYS A 323 13.49 -8.54 9.93
N ALA A 324 12.37 -8.38 9.21
CA ALA A 324 12.12 -9.11 7.98
C ALA A 324 13.10 -8.73 6.86
N LEU A 325 13.38 -7.43 6.68
CA LEU A 325 14.31 -6.95 5.66
C LEU A 325 15.77 -7.31 5.96
N GLN A 326 16.15 -7.41 7.24
CA GLN A 326 17.51 -7.84 7.64
C GLN A 326 17.82 -9.30 7.30
N GLN A 327 16.80 -10.14 7.13
CA GLN A 327 16.97 -11.55 6.77
C GLN A 327 17.17 -11.75 5.27
N ILE A 328 16.95 -10.72 4.45
CA ILE A 328 17.05 -10.82 3.00
C ILE A 328 18.53 -10.82 2.57
N PRO A 329 18.95 -11.74 1.67
CA PRO A 329 20.32 -11.77 1.16
C PRO A 329 20.77 -10.40 0.62
N THR A 330 22.02 -10.02 0.93
CA THR A 330 22.56 -8.70 0.59
C THR A 330 22.58 -8.48 -0.93
N GLU A 331 22.89 -9.52 -1.69
CA GLU A 331 22.94 -9.53 -3.16
C GLU A 331 21.55 -9.21 -3.74
N LEU A 332 20.49 -9.77 -3.13
CA LEU A 332 19.11 -9.51 -3.54
C LEU A 332 18.71 -8.06 -3.25
N MET A 333 19.06 -7.55 -2.06
CA MET A 333 18.85 -6.15 -1.70
C MET A 333 19.59 -5.19 -2.64
N HIS A 334 20.83 -5.51 -3.03
CA HIS A 334 21.59 -4.74 -4.01
C HIS A 334 20.95 -4.76 -5.41
N ALA A 335 20.50 -5.93 -5.88
CA ALA A 335 19.83 -6.04 -7.17
C ALA A 335 18.55 -5.19 -7.23
N LEU A 336 17.74 -5.22 -6.17
CA LEU A 336 16.57 -4.35 -6.04
C LEU A 336 16.97 -2.88 -5.99
N ARG A 337 18.02 -2.52 -5.25
CA ARG A 337 18.50 -1.13 -5.19
C ARG A 337 18.84 -0.57 -6.56
N GLN A 338 19.41 -1.39 -7.45
CA GLN A 338 19.69 -0.99 -8.83
C GLN A 338 18.40 -0.81 -9.66
N ILE A 339 17.44 -1.73 -9.53
CA ILE A 339 16.15 -1.64 -10.22
C ILE A 339 15.36 -0.38 -9.83
N TYR A 340 15.38 -0.02 -8.54
CA TYR A 340 14.69 1.16 -8.01
C TYR A 340 15.61 2.38 -7.87
N LYS A 341 16.80 2.38 -8.50
CA LYS A 341 17.82 3.43 -8.34
C LYS A 341 17.24 4.84 -8.49
N ASN A 342 16.46 5.07 -9.54
CA ASN A 342 15.82 6.36 -9.78
C ASN A 342 14.85 6.76 -8.66
N ASP A 343 14.10 5.82 -8.06
CA ASP A 343 13.23 6.15 -6.93
C ASP A 343 14.06 6.56 -5.70
N PHE A 344 15.18 5.89 -5.45
CA PHE A 344 16.08 6.27 -4.36
C PHE A 344 16.67 7.67 -4.57
N GLU A 345 17.13 7.96 -5.80
CA GLU A 345 17.77 9.23 -6.13
C GLU A 345 16.78 10.41 -6.24
N LEU A 346 15.68 10.25 -6.99
CA LEU A 346 14.70 11.32 -7.23
C LEU A 346 13.97 11.74 -5.95
N PHE A 347 13.75 10.80 -5.03
CA PHE A 347 12.97 11.06 -3.81
C PHE A 347 13.83 11.16 -2.55
N GLY A 348 15.15 11.11 -2.68
CA GLY A 348 16.10 11.28 -1.57
C GLY A 348 15.93 10.20 -0.50
N TYR A 349 16.00 8.94 -0.91
CA TYR A 349 16.15 7.78 -0.03
C TYR A 349 17.57 7.27 -0.23
N PHE A 350 18.51 7.64 0.62
CA PHE A 350 19.92 7.21 0.53
C PHE A 350 20.27 6.26 1.67
#